data_AF-A0A915IBA5-F1
#
_entry.id   AF-A0A915IBA5-F1
#
_cell.length_a   1.000
_cell.length_b   1.000
_cell.length_c   1.000
_cell.angle_alpha   90.00
_cell.angle_beta   90.00
_cell.angle_gamma   90.00
#
_symmetry.space_group_name_H-M   'P 1'
#
loop_
_entity.id
_entity.type
_entity.pdbx_description
1 polymer ?
#
loop_
_entity_poly.entity_id
_entity_poly.type
_entity_poly.pdbx_seq_one_letter_code
_entity_poly.pdbx_strand_id
1 'polypeptide(L)'
;MLQSLSNKDFGHNMAKCQLAVTNVPFLGHLILSAAIKPNPKSLDVIRNVPIPQSITKIRSFLESVSYLRKFLPHLRDYAELLQHLTPTSEQTKFEWSDECTTAFNKLKLLLTNDLQLTILDPDCLTILATDASNIGLSACLSHIA
;
A
#
# COMPACT_ATOMS: atom_id res chain seq x y z
N MET A 1 16.33 -26.68 5.89
CA MET A 1 15.43 -25.96 4.97
C MET A 1 15.85 -26.11 3.51
N LEU A 2 17.01 -25.59 3.06
CA LEU A 2 17.46 -25.74 1.67
C LEU A 2 17.68 -27.20 1.26
N GLN A 3 18.31 -28.00 2.12
CA GLN A 3 18.42 -29.46 1.92
C GLN A 3 17.06 -30.14 1.80
N SER A 4 16.08 -29.73 2.62
CA SER A 4 14.72 -30.27 2.59
C SER A 4 13.97 -29.93 1.29
N LEU A 5 14.26 -28.79 0.66
CA LEU A 5 13.71 -28.41 -0.65
C LEU A 5 14.36 -29.21 -1.77
N SER A 6 15.69 -29.40 -1.72
CA SER A 6 16.43 -30.21 -2.68
C SER A 6 15.98 -31.68 -2.66
N ASN A 7 15.67 -32.23 -1.48
CA ASN A 7 15.19 -33.60 -1.34
C ASN A 7 13.76 -33.81 -1.88
N LYS A 8 13.05 -32.74 -2.25
CA LYS A 8 11.70 -32.76 -2.82
C LYS A 8 11.67 -32.28 -4.27
N ASP A 9 12.83 -32.25 -4.95
CA ASP A 9 13.00 -31.78 -6.34
C ASP A 9 12.53 -30.34 -6.60
N PHE A 10 12.51 -29.49 -5.56
CA PHE A 10 12.27 -28.05 -5.74
C PHE A 10 13.59 -27.34 -6.08
N GLY A 11 13.69 -26.89 -7.33
CA GLY A 11 14.78 -26.03 -7.80
C GLY A 11 14.75 -24.67 -7.10
N HIS A 12 15.92 -24.19 -6.69
CA HIS A 12 16.09 -22.88 -6.05
C HIS A 12 17.23 -22.10 -6.70
N ASN A 13 17.05 -20.79 -6.87
CA ASN A 13 18.07 -19.92 -7.44
C ASN A 13 18.84 -19.23 -6.32
N MET A 14 20.04 -19.74 -6.03
CA MET A 14 20.91 -19.20 -4.97
C MET A 14 21.25 -17.72 -5.14
N ALA A 15 21.34 -17.21 -6.38
CA ALA A 15 21.63 -15.80 -6.64
C ALA A 15 20.47 -14.86 -6.22
N LYS A 16 19.26 -15.38 -6.04
CA LYS A 16 18.09 -14.63 -5.57
C LYS A 16 17.81 -14.87 -4.07
N CYS A 17 18.53 -15.78 -3.42
CA CYS A 17 18.34 -16.08 -2.01
C CYS A 17 19.02 -15.03 -1.13
N GLN A 18 18.28 -14.50 -0.15
CA GLN A 18 18.81 -13.65 0.91
C GLN A 18 18.66 -14.41 2.23
N LEU A 19 19.77 -14.75 2.87
CA LEU A 19 19.81 -15.57 4.08
C LEU A 19 20.50 -14.80 5.20
N ALA A 20 20.02 -14.96 6.44
CA ALA A 20 20.58 -14.32 7.64
C ALA A 20 20.73 -12.78 7.53
N VAL A 21 19.76 -12.13 6.91
CA VAL A 21 19.69 -10.66 6.75
C VAL A 21 18.73 -10.03 7.77
N THR A 22 19.00 -8.79 8.18
CA THR A 22 18.15 -8.02 9.11
C THR A 22 16.90 -7.42 8.47
N ASN A 23 16.90 -7.30 7.14
CA ASN A 23 15.75 -6.88 6.36
C ASN A 23 15.73 -7.62 5.02
N VAL A 24 14.53 -7.89 4.51
CA VAL A 24 14.35 -8.64 3.26
C VAL A 24 13.13 -8.15 2.50
N PRO A 25 13.22 -7.92 1.17
CA PRO A 25 12.06 -7.66 0.35
C PRO A 25 11.25 -8.96 0.14
N PHE A 26 9.97 -8.94 0.50
CA PHE A 26 9.08 -10.09 0.37
C PHE A 26 7.64 -9.66 0.06
N LEU A 27 7.02 -10.27 -0.96
CA LEU A 27 5.64 -10.01 -1.40
C LEU A 27 5.25 -8.52 -1.53
N GLY A 28 6.16 -7.69 -2.06
CA GLY A 28 5.91 -6.26 -2.25
C GLY A 28 6.11 -5.40 -0.99
N HIS A 29 6.66 -5.98 0.07
CA HIS A 29 7.02 -5.29 1.31
C HIS A 29 8.50 -5.43 1.62
N LEU A 30 9.01 -4.54 2.46
CA LEU A 30 10.30 -4.69 3.12
C LEU A 30 10.03 -5.17 4.56
N ILE A 31 10.40 -6.40 4.86
CA ILE A 31 10.28 -6.98 6.20
C ILE A 31 11.53 -6.59 6.99
N LEU A 32 11.33 -6.03 8.18
CA LEU A 32 12.36 -5.73 9.18
C LEU A 32 12.12 -6.60 10.43
N SER A 33 13.03 -6.52 11.40
CA SER A 33 12.94 -7.33 12.63
C SER A 33 11.63 -7.18 13.42
N ALA A 34 11.08 -5.96 13.49
CA ALA A 34 9.88 -5.65 14.28
C ALA A 34 8.82 -4.87 13.48
N ALA A 35 9.06 -4.65 12.19
CA ALA A 35 8.20 -3.81 11.36
C ALA A 35 8.14 -4.29 9.92
N ILE A 36 7.10 -3.88 9.22
CA ILE A 36 6.89 -4.07 7.80
C ILE A 36 6.77 -2.68 7.20
N LYS A 37 7.53 -2.41 6.13
CA LYS A 37 7.43 -1.19 5.34
C LYS A 37 6.96 -1.50 3.91
N PRO A 38 6.36 -0.55 3.18
CA PRO A 38 6.20 -0.66 1.74
C PRO A 38 7.57 -0.89 1.08
N ASN A 39 7.61 -1.64 -0.02
CA ASN A 39 8.84 -1.75 -0.80
C ASN A 39 9.21 -0.37 -1.36
N PRO A 40 10.45 0.13 -1.14
CA PRO A 40 10.90 1.42 -1.67
C PRO A 40 10.69 1.55 -3.18
N LYS A 41 10.86 0.46 -3.94
CA LYS A 41 10.63 0.45 -5.40
C LYS A 41 9.19 0.80 -5.76
N SER A 42 8.22 0.32 -4.98
CA SER A 42 6.80 0.64 -5.19
C SER A 42 6.51 2.11 -4.87
N LEU A 43 7.15 2.64 -3.82
CA LEU A 43 7.03 4.07 -3.46
C LEU A 43 7.66 4.98 -4.52
N ASP A 44 8.82 4.61 -5.08
CA ASP A 44 9.50 5.37 -6.13
C ASP A 44 8.65 5.48 -7.40
N VAL A 45 7.97 4.39 -7.78
CA VAL A 45 7.04 4.39 -8.92
C VAL A 45 5.90 5.38 -8.68
N ILE A 46 5.30 5.37 -7.49
CA ILE A 46 4.20 6.28 -7.14
C ILE A 46 4.67 7.73 -7.07
N ARG A 47 5.87 7.97 -6.52
CA ARG A 47 6.49 9.30 -6.44
C ARG A 47 6.74 9.91 -7.82
N ASN A 48 7.17 9.09 -8.78
CA ASN A 48 7.54 9.56 -10.12
C ASN A 48 6.40 9.48 -11.14
N VAL A 49 5.24 8.94 -10.75
CA VAL A 49 4.08 8.88 -11.63
C VAL A 49 3.65 10.31 -12.04
N PRO A 50 3.51 10.58 -13.35
CA PRO A 50 3.06 11.88 -13.85
C PRO A 50 1.57 12.06 -13.60
N ILE A 51 1.08 13.29 -13.75
CA ILE A 51 -0.35 13.59 -13.65
C ILE A 51 -1.11 12.73 -14.67
N PRO A 52 -2.10 11.93 -14.24
CA PRO A 52 -2.84 11.07 -15.13
C PRO A 52 -3.72 11.89 -16.08
N GLN A 53 -3.63 11.60 -17.37
CA GLN A 53 -4.38 12.31 -18.43
C GLN A 53 -5.56 11.49 -18.97
N SER A 54 -5.90 10.38 -18.32
CA SER A 54 -7.02 9.53 -18.71
C SER A 54 -7.62 8.79 -17.53
N ILE A 55 -8.89 8.42 -17.64
CA ILE A 55 -9.62 7.60 -16.66
C ILE A 55 -8.84 6.32 -16.34
N THR A 56 -8.31 5.64 -17.36
CA THR A 56 -7.53 4.41 -17.20
C THR A 56 -6.28 4.63 -16.34
N LYS A 57 -5.57 5.76 -16.54
CA LYS A 57 -4.40 6.10 -15.76
C LYS A 57 -4.76 6.45 -14.31
N ILE A 58 -5.89 7.13 -14.07
CA ILE A 58 -6.37 7.37 -12.69
C ILE A 58 -6.71 6.06 -11.99
N ARG A 59 -7.46 5.16 -12.65
CA ARG A 59 -7.81 3.86 -12.05
C ARG A 59 -6.57 3.07 -11.65
N SER A 60 -5.60 2.96 -12.56
CA SER A 60 -4.32 2.28 -12.28
C SER A 60 -3.55 2.92 -11.11
N PHE A 61 -3.55 4.25 -11.02
CA PHE A 61 -2.97 4.95 -9.87
C PHE A 61 -3.71 4.64 -8.57
N LEU A 62 -5.04 4.75 -8.55
CA LEU A 62 -5.86 4.48 -7.36
C LEU A 62 -5.74 3.03 -6.88
N GLU A 63 -5.64 2.07 -7.79
CA GLU A 63 -5.37 0.66 -7.47
C GLU A 63 -4.00 0.49 -6.80
N SER A 64 -2.97 1.14 -7.35
CA SER A 64 -1.61 1.12 -6.79
C SER A 64 -1.57 1.72 -5.39
N VAL A 65 -2.30 2.81 -5.16
CA VAL A 65 -2.41 3.45 -3.84
C VAL A 65 -3.23 2.58 -2.88
N SER A 66 -4.31 1.94 -3.35
CA SER A 66 -5.16 1.05 -2.54
C SER A 66 -4.38 -0.17 -2.00
N TYR A 67 -3.40 -0.68 -2.75
CA TYR A 67 -2.48 -1.71 -2.24
C TYR A 67 -1.73 -1.27 -0.97
N LEU A 68 -1.47 0.03 -0.83
CA LEU A 68 -0.79 0.63 0.33
C LEU A 68 -1.74 1.10 1.43
N ARG A 69 -3.06 0.86 1.31
CA ARG A 69 -4.08 1.33 2.27
C ARG A 69 -3.79 0.95 3.72
N LYS A 70 -3.15 -0.20 3.96
CA LYS A 70 -2.82 -0.67 5.31
C LYS A 70 -1.83 0.23 6.04
N PHE A 71 -1.04 0.99 5.29
CA PHE A 71 -0.07 1.94 5.84
C PHE A 71 -0.63 3.37 5.94
N LEU A 72 -1.72 3.67 5.22
CA LEU A 72 -2.29 5.00 5.14
C LEU A 72 -3.64 5.06 5.86
N PRO A 73 -3.69 5.63 7.08
CA PRO A 73 -4.98 5.93 7.70
C PRO A 73 -5.71 6.98 6.87
N HIS A 74 -7.04 6.89 6.83
CA HIS A 74 -7.91 7.85 6.14
C HIS A 74 -7.65 7.98 4.62
N LEU A 75 -7.15 6.92 3.96
CA LEU A 75 -6.90 6.96 2.51
C LEU A 75 -8.13 7.40 1.70
N ARG A 76 -9.33 7.01 2.14
CA ARG A 76 -10.59 7.32 1.46
C ARG A 76 -10.78 8.83 1.30
N ASP A 77 -10.58 9.59 2.37
CA ASP A 77 -10.81 11.03 2.43
C ASP A 77 -9.92 11.78 1.42
N TYR A 78 -8.74 11.23 1.12
CA TYR A 78 -7.82 11.79 0.12
C TYR A 78 -8.08 11.28 -1.30
N ALA A 79 -8.60 10.05 -1.43
CA ALA A 79 -8.85 9.40 -2.71
C ALA A 79 -10.23 9.72 -3.30
N GLU A 80 -11.19 10.18 -2.50
CA GLU A 80 -12.58 10.44 -2.89
C GLU A 80 -12.67 11.41 -4.09
N LEU A 81 -11.94 12.53 -4.05
CA LEU A 81 -11.88 13.50 -5.16
C LEU A 81 -11.42 12.86 -6.48
N LEU A 82 -10.45 11.94 -6.43
CA LEU A 82 -9.97 11.24 -7.62
C LEU A 82 -10.90 10.10 -8.04
N GLN A 83 -11.63 9.49 -7.12
CA GLN A 83 -12.62 8.45 -7.42
C GLN A 83 -13.79 8.99 -8.25
N HIS A 84 -14.21 10.23 -7.99
CA HIS A 84 -15.22 10.93 -8.79
C HIS A 84 -14.82 11.10 -10.27
N LEU A 85 -13.52 11.10 -10.60
CA LEU A 85 -13.00 11.15 -11.97
C LEU A 85 -12.99 9.79 -12.69
N THR A 86 -13.37 8.72 -11.99
CA THR A 86 -13.42 7.35 -12.53
C THR A 86 -14.83 6.75 -12.60
N PRO A 87 -15.86 7.48 -13.02
CA PRO A 87 -17.23 6.99 -13.04
C PRO A 87 -17.39 5.79 -13.98
N THR A 88 -18.33 4.92 -13.63
CA THR A 88 -18.66 3.71 -14.40
C THR A 88 -19.48 4.03 -15.66
N SER A 89 -20.11 5.20 -15.72
CA SER A 89 -20.92 5.65 -16.85
C SER A 89 -20.05 6.31 -17.94
N GLU A 90 -20.21 5.86 -19.19
CA GLU A 90 -19.52 6.38 -20.38
C GLU A 90 -19.81 7.86 -20.68
N GLN A 91 -20.83 8.45 -20.04
CA GLN A 91 -21.28 9.83 -20.30
C GLN A 91 -20.50 10.90 -19.53
N THR A 92 -19.61 10.54 -18.60
CA THR A 92 -18.91 11.53 -17.80
C THR A 92 -17.63 11.99 -18.49
N LYS A 93 -17.54 13.28 -18.80
CA LYS A 93 -16.32 13.87 -19.34
C LYS A 93 -15.23 13.84 -18.27
N PHE A 94 -14.05 13.39 -18.66
CA PHE A 94 -12.86 13.49 -17.83
C PHE A 94 -12.43 14.96 -17.74
N GLU A 95 -12.61 15.57 -16.59
CA GLU A 95 -12.21 16.95 -16.33
C GLU A 95 -11.28 16.98 -15.13
N TRP A 96 -9.99 17.23 -15.40
CA TRP A 96 -8.98 17.32 -14.36
C TRP A 96 -8.93 18.75 -13.82
N SER A 97 -9.30 18.93 -12.55
CA SER A 97 -9.32 20.24 -11.89
C SER A 97 -8.08 20.50 -11.02
N ASP A 98 -7.94 21.73 -10.54
CA ASP A 98 -6.85 22.10 -9.62
C ASP A 98 -6.98 21.42 -8.25
N GLU A 99 -8.22 21.14 -7.80
CA GLU A 99 -8.48 20.33 -6.61
C GLU A 99 -7.99 18.89 -6.81
N CYS A 100 -8.14 18.34 -8.01
CA CYS A 100 -7.66 17.00 -8.35
C CYS A 100 -6.12 16.95 -8.33
N THR A 101 -5.45 17.99 -8.85
CA THR A 101 -4.00 18.16 -8.73
C THR A 101 -3.56 18.20 -7.27
N THR A 102 -4.28 18.94 -6.44
CA THR A 102 -3.99 19.08 -5.00
C THR A 102 -4.14 17.74 -4.28
N ALA A 103 -5.24 17.03 -4.51
CA ALA A 103 -5.49 15.71 -3.94
C ALA A 103 -4.44 14.67 -4.37
N PHE A 104 -4.10 14.66 -5.66
CA PHE A 104 -3.08 13.76 -6.21
C PHE A 104 -1.69 14.01 -5.59
N ASN A 105 -1.26 15.26 -5.50
CA ASN A 105 0.01 15.61 -4.88
C ASN A 105 0.03 15.30 -3.39
N LYS A 106 -1.08 15.52 -2.68
CA LYS A 106 -1.23 15.15 -1.27
C LYS A 106 -1.10 13.65 -1.05
N LEU A 107 -1.74 12.83 -1.89
CA LEU A 107 -1.60 11.37 -1.85
C LEU A 107 -0.14 10.93 -2.08
N LYS A 108 0.54 11.53 -3.07
CA LYS A 108 1.96 11.25 -3.32
C LYS A 108 2.82 11.61 -2.11
N LEU A 109 2.58 12.77 -1.48
CA LEU A 109 3.30 13.21 -0.29
C LEU A 109 3.10 12.24 0.88
N LEU A 110 1.86 11.85 1.17
CA LEU A 110 1.53 10.90 2.22
C LEU A 110 2.24 9.56 2.04
N LEU A 111 2.36 9.10 0.79
CA LEU A 111 3.05 7.87 0.43
C LEU A 111 4.58 7.97 0.49
N THR A 112 5.13 9.18 0.43
CA THR A 112 6.57 9.42 0.59
C THR A 112 7.01 9.61 2.05
N ASN A 113 6.08 9.71 3.00
CA ASN A 113 6.41 9.72 4.43
C ASN A 113 6.85 8.33 4.91
N ASP A 114 7.47 8.25 6.10
CA ASP A 114 7.93 6.96 6.65
C ASP A 114 6.74 6.10 7.10
N LEU A 115 6.21 5.34 6.14
CA LEU A 115 5.12 4.41 6.32
C LEU A 115 5.64 3.08 6.88
N GLN A 116 5.19 2.73 8.08
CA GLN A 116 5.54 1.46 8.71
C GLN A 116 4.39 0.88 9.52
N LEU A 117 4.33 -0.45 9.56
CA LEU A 117 3.46 -1.22 10.43
C LEU A 117 4.31 -2.06 11.36
N THR A 118 3.99 -2.08 12.64
CA THR A 118 4.64 -2.97 13.61
C THR A 118 4.14 -4.40 13.40
N ILE A 119 5.05 -5.37 13.49
CA ILE A 119 4.66 -6.79 13.52
C ILE A 119 3.96 -7.08 14.84
N LEU A 120 2.83 -7.78 14.80
CA LEU A 120 2.09 -8.14 16.01
C LEU A 120 2.92 -9.07 16.89
N ASP A 121 3.08 -8.69 18.14
CA ASP A 121 3.59 -9.56 19.18
C ASP A 121 2.40 -10.33 19.80
N PRO A 122 2.39 -11.68 19.73
CA PRO A 122 1.32 -12.49 20.30
C PRO A 122 1.24 -12.41 21.84
N ASP A 123 2.31 -11.97 22.50
CA ASP A 123 2.36 -11.83 23.96
C ASP A 123 1.81 -10.46 24.43
N CYS A 124 1.63 -9.52 23.50
CA CYS A 124 1.07 -8.19 23.78
C CYS A 124 -0.46 -8.18 23.69
N LEU A 125 -1.09 -7.29 24.49
CA LEU A 125 -2.53 -7.06 24.40
C LEU A 125 -2.87 -6.46 23.04
N THR A 126 -3.63 -7.20 22.24
CA THR A 126 -4.12 -6.78 20.93
C THR A 126 -5.49 -6.09 21.07
N ILE A 127 -5.63 -4.91 20.47
CA ILE A 127 -6.83 -4.08 20.47
C ILE A 127 -7.34 -3.94 19.04
N LEU A 128 -8.61 -4.32 18.83
CA LEU A 128 -9.35 -4.06 17.60
C LEU A 128 -10.31 -2.88 17.82
N ALA A 129 -10.02 -1.74 17.20
CA ALA A 129 -10.93 -0.60 17.15
C ALA A 129 -11.75 -0.66 15.87
N THR A 130 -13.06 -0.50 15.95
CA THR A 130 -13.97 -0.51 14.79
C THR A 130 -14.88 0.71 14.82
N ASP A 131 -15.13 1.30 13.67
CA ASP A 131 -16.06 2.41 13.50
C ASP A 131 -16.90 2.20 12.23
N ALA A 132 -18.19 2.53 12.30
CA ALA A 132 -19.16 2.31 11.24
C ALA A 132 -20.10 3.51 11.10
N SER A 133 -20.38 3.90 9.87
CA SER A 133 -21.38 4.91 9.53
C SER A 133 -22.16 4.48 8.29
N ASN A 134 -23.21 5.25 7.92
CA ASN A 134 -23.97 5.03 6.69
C ASN A 134 -23.12 5.12 5.41
N ILE A 135 -21.91 5.68 5.49
CA ILE A 135 -21.04 5.92 4.34
C ILE A 135 -19.95 4.83 4.26
N GLY A 136 -19.58 4.17 5.35
CA GLY A 136 -18.54 3.14 5.35
C GLY A 136 -18.24 2.48 6.70
N LEU A 137 -17.41 1.45 6.62
CA LEU A 137 -16.90 0.68 7.75
C LEU A 137 -15.38 0.81 7.81
N SER A 138 -14.82 0.93 9.01
CA SER A 138 -13.38 0.95 9.25
C SER A 138 -12.99 0.12 10.46
N ALA A 139 -11.76 -0.39 10.44
CA ALA A 139 -11.19 -1.11 11.56
C ALA A 139 -9.67 -0.86 11.63
N CYS A 140 -9.13 -0.79 12.84
CA CYS A 140 -7.71 -0.69 13.12
C CYS A 140 -7.34 -1.78 14.13
N LEU A 141 -6.34 -2.58 13.79
CA LEU A 141 -5.75 -3.58 14.69
C LEU A 141 -4.42 -3.04 15.21
N SER A 142 -4.27 -3.00 16.53
CA SER A 142 -3.09 -2.47 17.22
C SER A 142 -2.72 -3.38 18.40
N HIS A 143 -1.50 -3.25 18.91
CA HIS A 143 -1.09 -3.89 20.17
C HIS A 143 -0.41 -2.87 21.07
N ILE A 144 -0.46 -3.10 22.38
CA ILE A 144 0.28 -2.30 23.36
C ILE A 144 1.64 -2.97 23.56
N ALA A 145 2.69 -2.29 23.14
CA ALA A 145 4.08 -2.66 23.40
C ALA A 145 4.53 -2.18 24.78
#